data_AF-A0A961H3D3-F1
#
_entry.id   AF-A0A961H3D3-F1
#
_cell.length_a   1.000
_cell.length_b   1.000
_cell.length_c   1.000
_cell.angle_alpha   90.00
_cell.angle_beta   90.00
_cell.angle_gamma   90.00
#
_symmetry.space_group_name_H-M   'P 1'
#
loop_
_entity.id
_entity.type
_entity.pdbx_description
1 polymer ?
#
loop_
_entity_poly.entity_id
_entity_poly.type
_entity_poly.pdbx_seq_one_letter_code
_entity_poly.pdbx_strand_id
1 'polypeptide(L)' 'HGSAPDIAGKNMADAGPTGLVAALLLEQQGYPEAAAKVTAAVTADLAERGTGHRATSDIGAAIAERIAQN' A
#
# COMPACT_ATOMS: atom_id res chain seq x y z
N HIS A 1 3.83 -11.91 -3.46
CA HIS A 1 4.01 -12.99 -2.45
C HIS A 1 3.06 -14.15 -2.78
N GLY A 2 3.18 -15.31 -2.11
CA GLY A 2 2.25 -16.44 -2.26
C GLY A 2 0.89 -16.20 -1.59
N SER A 3 -0.03 -17.16 -1.63
CA SER A 3 -1.42 -16.97 -1.16
C SER A 3 -1.61 -16.87 0.36
N ALA A 4 -0.61 -17.27 1.17
CA ALA A 4 -0.64 -17.19 2.64
C ALA A 4 -1.95 -17.75 3.27
N PRO A 5 -2.26 -19.05 3.06
CA PRO A 5 -3.56 -19.64 3.45
C PRO A 5 -3.82 -19.61 4.96
N ASP A 6 -2.77 -19.57 5.77
CA ASP A 6 -2.81 -19.48 7.23
C ASP A 6 -3.38 -18.14 7.74
N ILE A 7 -3.31 -17.07 6.94
CA ILE A 7 -3.83 -15.73 7.26
C ILE A 7 -4.94 -15.25 6.30
N ALA A 8 -5.35 -16.11 5.37
CA ALA A 8 -6.43 -15.79 4.44
C ALA A 8 -7.71 -15.41 5.19
N GLY A 9 -8.29 -14.25 4.84
CA GLY A 9 -9.50 -13.72 5.47
C GLY A 9 -9.32 -13.14 6.89
N LYS A 10 -8.10 -13.08 7.43
CA LYS A 10 -7.84 -12.61 8.80
C LYS A 10 -7.47 -11.14 8.92
N ASN A 11 -7.42 -10.40 7.81
CA ASN A 11 -7.01 -8.98 7.79
C ASN A 11 -5.58 -8.75 8.32
N MET A 12 -4.68 -9.71 8.09
CA MET A 12 -3.30 -9.72 8.63
C MET A 12 -2.22 -9.63 7.53
N ALA A 13 -2.60 -9.54 6.26
CA ALA A 13 -1.64 -9.39 5.16
C ALA A 13 -1.08 -7.96 5.12
N ASP A 14 0.22 -7.81 4.85
CA ASP A 14 0.82 -6.50 4.60
C ASP A 14 0.47 -6.03 3.18
N ALA A 15 -0.31 -4.96 3.06
CA ALA A 15 -0.72 -4.38 1.78
C ALA A 15 0.33 -3.46 1.15
N GLY A 16 1.38 -3.04 1.89
CA GLY A 16 2.39 -2.09 1.42
C GLY A 16 3.05 -2.52 0.09
N PRO A 17 3.59 -3.75 -0.02
CA PRO A 17 4.18 -4.23 -1.27
C PRO A 17 3.20 -4.23 -2.46
N THR A 18 1.92 -4.52 -2.22
CA THR A 18 0.89 -4.52 -3.27
C THR A 18 0.60 -3.10 -3.78
N GLY A 19 0.68 -2.09 -2.90
CA GLY A 19 0.57 -0.68 -3.29
C GLY A 19 1.65 -0.23 -4.29
N LEU A 20 2.90 -0.69 -4.11
CA LEU A 20 3.99 -0.41 -5.06
C LEU A 20 3.76 -1.08 -6.43
N VAL A 21 3.15 -2.27 -6.45
CA VAL A 21 2.75 -2.92 -7.71
C VAL A 21 1.66 -2.11 -8.43
N ALA A 22 0.72 -1.53 -7.69
CA ALA A 22 -0.29 -0.64 -8.27
C ALA A 22 0.33 0.64 -8.86
N ALA A 23 1.31 1.23 -8.17
CA ALA A 23 2.05 2.37 -8.70
C ALA A 23 2.79 2.04 -10.01
N LEU A 24 3.47 0.89 -10.07
CA LEU A 24 4.11 0.42 -11.29
C LEU A 24 3.10 0.24 -12.43
N LEU A 25 1.92 -0.33 -12.15
CA LEU A 25 0.87 -0.50 -13.16
C LEU A 25 0.34 0.85 -13.68
N LEU A 26 0.16 1.84 -12.79
CA LEU A 26 -0.25 3.19 -13.19
C LEU A 26 0.79 3.84 -14.11
N GLU A 27 2.08 3.67 -13.82
CA GLU A 27 3.17 4.17 -14.67
C GLU A 27 3.13 3.51 -16.05
N GLN A 28 2.98 2.18 -16.12
CA GLN A 28 2.86 1.45 -17.39
C GLN A 28 1.64 1.88 -18.21
N GLN A 29 0.55 2.28 -17.57
CA GLN A 29 -0.66 2.78 -18.23
C GLN A 29 -0.59 4.25 -18.63
N GLY A 30 0.53 4.94 -18.38
CA GLY A 30 0.70 6.34 -18.75
C GLY A 30 0.11 7.34 -17.75
N TYR A 31 -0.03 6.95 -16.48
CA TYR A 31 -0.48 7.81 -15.39
C TYR A 31 0.65 8.13 -14.38
N PRO A 32 1.72 8.82 -14.81
CA PRO A 32 2.92 9.03 -13.98
C PRO A 32 2.65 9.86 -12.72
N GLU A 33 1.74 10.85 -12.77
CA GLU A 33 1.39 11.65 -11.60
C GLU A 33 0.66 10.82 -10.53
N ALA A 34 -0.29 9.98 -10.96
CA ALA A 34 -0.99 9.07 -10.06
C ALA A 34 -0.03 8.03 -9.45
N ALA A 35 0.88 7.48 -10.27
CA ALA A 35 1.93 6.57 -9.80
C ALA A 35 2.84 7.24 -8.75
N ALA A 36 3.22 8.49 -8.95
CA ALA A 36 4.03 9.25 -8.01
C ALA A 36 3.29 9.48 -6.68
N LYS A 37 2.00 9.86 -6.72
CA LYS A 37 1.19 10.03 -5.50
C LYS A 37 1.08 8.74 -4.69
N VAL A 38 0.79 7.61 -5.35
CA VAL A 38 0.71 6.29 -4.69
C VAL A 38 2.06 5.91 -4.11
N THR A 39 3.15 6.06 -4.88
CA THR A 39 4.51 5.75 -4.41
C THR A 39 4.86 6.56 -3.17
N ALA A 40 4.64 7.88 -3.19
CA ALA A 40 4.91 8.75 -2.06
C ALA A 40 4.11 8.34 -0.82
N ALA A 41 2.81 8.05 -0.97
CA ALA A 41 1.95 7.63 0.13
C ALA A 41 2.40 6.30 0.76
N VAL A 42 2.75 5.30 -0.07
CA VAL A 42 3.24 4.00 0.42
C VAL A 42 4.60 4.16 1.08
N THR A 43 5.53 4.93 0.51
CA THR A 43 6.85 5.16 1.11
C THR A 43 6.74 5.88 2.46
N ALA A 44 5.85 6.87 2.57
CA ALA A 44 5.59 7.55 3.83
C ALA A 44 5.01 6.59 4.90
N ASP A 45 4.01 5.77 4.54
CA ASP A 45 3.46 4.77 5.46
C ASP A 45 4.53 3.76 5.91
N LEU A 46 5.39 3.28 5.00
CA LEU A 46 6.49 2.38 5.32
C LEU A 46 7.53 3.01 6.26
N ALA A 47 7.78 4.31 6.15
CA ALA A 47 8.71 5.03 7.03
C ALA A 47 8.13 5.23 8.44
N GLU A 48 6.81 5.43 8.56
CA GLU A 48 6.14 5.78 9.81
C GLU A 48 5.59 4.57 10.58
N ARG A 49 5.35 3.44 9.92
CA ARG A 49 4.62 2.29 10.50
C ARG A 49 5.28 1.60 11.69
N GLY A 50 6.58 1.84 11.94
CA GLY A 50 7.34 1.15 12.98
C GLY A 50 7.38 -0.38 12.77
N THR A 51 7.51 -1.14 13.87
CA THR A 51 7.62 -2.63 13.84
C THR A 51 6.35 -3.34 14.32
N GLY A 52 5.30 -2.60 14.66
CA GLY A 52 4.05 -3.16 15.15
C GLY A 52 3.21 -3.80 14.06
N HIS A 53 2.43 -4.82 14.41
CA HIS A 53 1.44 -5.39 13.50
C HIS A 53 0.25 -4.41 13.33
N ARG A 54 -0.20 -4.23 12.09
CA ARG A 54 -1.39 -3.44 11.72
C ARG A 54 -2.28 -4.28 10.82
N ALA A 55 -3.59 -4.07 10.89
CA ALA A 55 -4.50 -4.81 10.04
C ALA A 55 -4.37 -4.36 8.57
N THR A 56 -4.66 -5.25 7.62
CA THR A 56 -4.59 -4.94 6.17
C THR A 56 -5.44 -3.72 5.83
N SER A 57 -6.64 -3.63 6.42
CA SER A 57 -7.55 -2.48 6.27
C SER A 57 -6.94 -1.16 6.75
N ASP A 58 -6.21 -1.19 7.86
CA ASP A 58 -5.64 0.02 8.47
C ASP A 58 -4.51 0.56 7.61
N ILE A 59 -3.68 -0.35 7.06
CA ILE A 59 -2.64 -0.01 6.09
C ILE A 59 -3.26 0.62 4.84
N GLY A 60 -4.31 0.01 4.29
CA GLY A 60 -5.01 0.52 3.12
C GLY A 60 -5.63 1.90 3.35
N ALA A 61 -6.31 2.10 4.48
CA ALA A 61 -6.90 3.38 4.85
C ALA A 61 -5.84 4.48 5.02
N ALA A 62 -4.74 4.17 5.72
CA ALA A 62 -3.62 5.09 5.93
C ALA A 62 -2.98 5.55 4.61
N ILE A 63 -2.81 4.64 3.64
CA ILE A 63 -2.28 4.98 2.31
C ILE A 63 -3.31 5.81 1.52
N ALA A 64 -4.59 5.41 1.52
CA ALA A 64 -5.64 6.13 0.79
C ALA A 64 -5.82 7.57 1.30
N GLU A 65 -5.78 7.76 2.62
CA GLU A 65 -5.85 9.09 3.24
C GLU A 65 -4.69 9.99 2.78
N ARG A 66 -3.45 9.46 2.76
CA ARG A 66 -2.28 10.21 2.26
C ARG A 66 -2.38 10.57 0.78
N ILE A 67 -2.96 9.69 -0.05
CA ILE A 67 -3.21 9.99 -1.46
C ILE A 67 -4.22 11.14 -1.60
N ALA A 68 -5.26 11.18 -0.78
CA ALA A 68 -6.30 12.21 -0.84
C ALA A 68 -5.83 13.59 -0.36
N GLN A 69 -4.76 13.65 0.44
CA GLN A 69 -4.18 14.88 0.97
C GLN A 69 -3.11 15.51 0.05
N ASN A 70 -2.72 14.83 -1.04
CA ASN A 70 -1.74 15.25 -2.04
C ASN A 70 -2.39 15.54 -3.40
#